data_AF-A0A975TAD4-F1
#
_entry.id   AF-A0A975TAD4-F1
#
_cell.length_a   1.000
_cell.length_b   1.000
_cell.length_c   1.000
_cell.angle_alpha   90.00
_cell.angle_beta   90.00
_cell.angle_gamma   90.00
#
_symmetry.space_group_name_H-M   'P 1'
#
loop_
_entity.id
_entity.type
_entity.pdbx_description
1 polymer ?
#
loop_
_entity_poly.entity_id
_entity_poly.type
_entity_poly.pdbx_seq_one_letter_code
_entity_poly.pdbx_strand_id
1 'polypeptide(L)'
;MLYSASHTTLVNTPPPESLRLLLGRNGEIVIGISGLFLFILCVTGLILWPGWRKLIAGFKIKWDGHPQRVNFDIHKVSGIVSVIFLSFTAFTGFCWLFHDWTYPVIYAVTFTAQPPEVTSTPIPNQEPLKLSQLLEISNNVFPESSTFAVNIPSKPEDAVYIHKSQPHELVFSGSSGVYLDQYSGMVLRVVNSLKLSLADQVFYAFEYLHYGTFWRLTSRIIYVFVGLIPTLLFITGLVMWKYRCKNKKSKISL
;
A
#
# COMPACT_ATOMS: atom_id res chain seq x y z
N MET A 1 24.77 11.93 12.21
CA MET A 1 24.44 10.51 12.06
C MET A 1 23.44 10.40 10.92
N LEU A 2 23.94 10.46 9.68
CA LEU A 2 23.16 10.60 8.45
C LEU A 2 22.97 9.18 7.87
N TYR A 3 21.77 8.63 8.02
CA TYR A 3 21.42 7.32 7.47
C TYR A 3 21.05 7.51 6.00
N SER A 4 21.94 7.08 5.12
CA SER A 4 21.76 7.04 3.66
C SER A 4 20.81 5.89 3.33
N ALA A 5 19.56 6.21 2.99
CA ALA A 5 18.62 5.24 2.43
C ALA A 5 18.71 5.29 0.90
N SER A 6 19.49 4.38 0.33
CA SER A 6 19.37 3.94 -1.06
C SER A 6 18.76 2.56 -0.99
N HIS A 7 17.47 2.41 -1.26
CA HIS A 7 16.82 1.11 -1.39
C HIS A 7 15.92 1.19 -2.61
N THR A 8 16.27 0.49 -3.70
CA THR A 8 15.57 0.58 -4.98
C THR A 8 15.23 -0.82 -5.50
N THR A 9 14.12 -1.41 -5.01
CA THR A 9 13.62 -2.71 -5.49
C THR A 9 12.08 -2.72 -5.62
N LEU A 10 11.62 -2.96 -6.85
CA LEU A 10 10.32 -3.41 -7.38
C LEU A 10 9.02 -2.68 -7.03
N VAL A 11 9.03 -1.83 -6.02
CA VAL A 11 7.88 -1.03 -5.55
C VAL A 11 8.19 0.49 -5.63
N ASN A 12 9.41 0.83 -6.05
CA ASN A 12 10.03 2.13 -5.86
C ASN A 12 9.96 3.05 -7.08
N THR A 13 8.75 3.41 -7.51
CA THR A 13 8.57 4.85 -7.79
C THR A 13 8.16 5.48 -6.46
N PRO A 14 9.01 6.27 -5.78
CA PRO A 14 8.43 7.27 -4.88
C PRO A 14 7.36 7.98 -5.69
N PRO A 15 6.16 8.20 -5.13
CA PRO A 15 5.13 8.86 -5.91
C PRO A 15 5.75 10.19 -6.42
N PRO A 16 5.45 10.59 -7.67
CA PRO A 16 6.15 11.70 -8.34
C PRO A 16 6.27 12.90 -7.41
N GLU A 17 7.26 13.78 -7.58
CA GLU A 17 7.43 14.93 -6.65
C GLU A 17 6.13 15.74 -6.41
N SER A 18 5.17 15.66 -7.33
CA SER A 18 3.80 16.19 -7.22
C SER A 18 2.90 15.54 -6.15
N LEU A 19 3.25 14.35 -5.64
CA LEU A 19 2.56 13.60 -4.58
C LEU A 19 3.26 13.71 -3.22
N ARG A 20 4.41 14.38 -3.16
CA ARG A 20 4.85 14.97 -1.90
C ARG A 20 3.75 15.95 -1.50
N LEU A 21 2.94 15.61 -0.51
CA LEU A 21 2.21 16.62 0.25
C LEU A 21 3.17 17.79 0.51
N LEU A 22 2.67 19.02 0.67
CA LEU A 22 3.46 20.25 0.93
C LEU A 22 4.59 20.12 1.99
N LEU A 23 4.64 19.02 2.75
CA LEU A 23 5.57 18.65 3.82
C LEU A 23 6.64 17.59 3.44
N GLY A 24 6.70 17.08 2.20
CA GLY A 24 7.70 16.09 1.78
C GLY A 24 7.67 14.80 2.61
N ARG A 25 8.84 14.33 3.07
CA ARG A 25 8.99 13.12 3.90
C ARG A 25 8.13 13.12 5.17
N ASN A 26 7.89 14.28 5.75
CA ASN A 26 7.04 14.39 6.93
C ASN A 26 5.57 14.05 6.60
N GLY A 27 5.11 14.40 5.40
CA GLY A 27 3.77 14.04 4.93
C GLY A 27 3.58 12.53 4.79
N GLU A 28 4.58 11.83 4.26
CA GLU A 28 4.59 10.37 4.21
C GLU A 28 4.49 9.79 5.62
N ILE A 29 5.37 10.18 6.55
CA ILE A 29 5.35 9.65 7.92
C ILE A 29 3.97 9.85 8.57
N VAL A 30 3.35 11.01 8.40
CA VAL A 30 2.01 11.30 8.93
C VAL A 30 0.96 10.37 8.32
N ILE A 31 0.95 10.18 7.00
CA ILE A 31 0.00 9.27 6.32
C ILE A 31 0.19 7.84 6.82
N GLY A 32 1.43 7.37 6.91
CA GLY A 32 1.73 6.00 7.32
C GLY A 32 1.31 5.73 8.77
N ILE A 33 1.63 6.64 9.69
CA ILE A 33 1.20 6.55 11.09
C ILE A 33 -0.34 6.62 11.18
N SER A 34 -0.99 7.46 10.37
CA SER A 34 -2.45 7.53 10.30
C SER A 34 -3.05 6.21 9.82
N GLY A 35 -2.44 5.56 8.83
CA GLY A 35 -2.80 4.22 8.37
C GLY A 35 -2.68 3.17 9.49
N LEU A 36 -1.59 3.19 10.26
CA LEU A 36 -1.43 2.29 11.41
C LEU A 36 -2.51 2.53 12.48
N PHE A 37 -2.81 3.79 12.81
CA PHE A 37 -3.88 4.09 13.76
C PHE A 37 -5.25 3.67 13.23
N LEU A 38 -5.54 3.84 11.95
CA LEU A 38 -6.77 3.36 11.34
C LEU A 38 -6.88 1.83 11.45
N PHE A 39 -5.79 1.10 11.19
CA PHE A 39 -5.76 -0.35 11.38
C PHE A 39 -6.05 -0.74 12.83
N ILE A 40 -5.42 -0.07 13.81
CA ILE A 40 -5.70 -0.30 15.25
C ILE A 40 -7.16 0.03 15.59
N LEU A 41 -7.73 1.10 15.04
CA LEU A 41 -9.15 1.44 15.20
C LEU A 41 -10.06 0.37 14.61
N CYS A 42 -9.69 -0.23 13.48
CA CYS A 42 -10.44 -1.34 12.90
C CYS A 42 -10.39 -2.58 13.79
N VAL A 43 -9.21 -2.96 14.29
CA VAL A 43 -9.03 -4.11 15.21
C VAL A 43 -9.81 -3.88 16.51
N THR A 44 -9.68 -2.72 17.12
CA THR A 44 -10.42 -2.40 18.36
C THR A 44 -11.92 -2.30 18.12
N GLY A 45 -12.37 -1.71 17.00
CA GLY A 45 -13.76 -1.67 16.60
C GLY A 45 -14.36 -3.06 16.37
N LEU A 46 -13.59 -3.97 15.76
CA LEU A 46 -13.97 -5.37 15.60
C LEU A 46 -14.13 -6.06 16.94
N ILE A 47 -13.14 -5.95 17.85
CA ILE A 47 -13.19 -6.55 19.19
C ILE A 47 -14.38 -6.02 20.00
N LEU A 48 -14.64 -4.71 19.94
CA LEU A 48 -15.71 -4.05 20.69
C LEU A 48 -17.10 -4.18 20.06
N TRP A 49 -17.22 -4.84 18.91
CA TRP A 49 -18.47 -4.91 18.18
C TRP A 49 -19.55 -5.67 18.98
N PRO A 50 -20.71 -5.05 19.28
CA PRO A 50 -21.72 -5.67 20.15
C PRO A 50 -22.42 -6.88 19.50
N GLY A 51 -22.23 -7.08 18.19
CA GLY A 51 -22.76 -8.23 17.45
C GLY A 51 -22.22 -9.58 17.95
N TRP A 52 -21.06 -9.63 18.60
CA TRP A 52 -20.54 -10.85 19.22
C TRP A 52 -21.48 -11.44 20.28
N ARG A 53 -22.27 -10.60 20.94
CA ARG A 53 -23.28 -11.07 21.92
C ARG A 53 -24.60 -11.45 21.26
N LYS A 54 -25.02 -10.68 20.25
CA LYS A 54 -26.29 -10.87 19.51
C LYS A 54 -26.12 -10.38 18.06
N LEU A 55 -25.82 -11.29 17.14
CA LEU A 55 -25.48 -10.97 15.75
C LEU A 55 -26.52 -10.10 15.05
N ILE A 56 -27.81 -10.48 15.11
CA ILE A 56 -28.90 -9.74 14.46
C ILE A 56 -29.00 -8.30 15.00
N ALA A 57 -28.82 -8.11 16.30
CA ALA A 57 -28.82 -6.78 16.90
C ALA A 57 -27.55 -5.97 16.56
N GLY A 58 -26.45 -6.65 16.25
CA GLY A 58 -25.21 -6.07 15.73
C GLY A 58 -25.38 -5.38 14.39
N PHE A 59 -26.27 -5.91 13.52
CA PHE A 59 -26.56 -5.33 12.20
C PHE A 59 -27.81 -4.46 12.15
N LYS A 60 -28.64 -4.45 13.20
CA LYS A 60 -29.86 -3.65 13.25
C LYS A 60 -29.58 -2.16 13.51
N ILE A 61 -30.22 -1.30 12.74
CA ILE A 61 -30.30 0.16 12.96
C ILE A 61 -31.73 0.51 13.40
N LYS A 62 -31.85 1.19 14.56
CA LYS A 62 -33.15 1.65 15.08
C LYS A 62 -33.40 3.11 14.66
N TRP A 63 -34.00 3.30 13.49
CA TRP A 63 -34.26 4.62 12.90
C TRP A 63 -35.28 5.46 13.67
N ASP A 64 -36.17 4.80 14.41
CA ASP A 64 -37.21 5.36 15.27
C ASP A 64 -36.71 5.78 16.67
N GLY A 65 -35.42 5.60 16.95
CA GLY A 65 -34.82 5.90 18.25
C GLY A 65 -34.33 7.35 18.41
N HIS A 66 -33.89 7.69 19.63
CA HIS A 66 -33.20 8.94 19.92
C HIS A 66 -31.98 9.15 18.97
N PRO A 67 -31.68 10.36 18.47
CA PRO A 67 -30.61 10.58 17.48
C PRO A 67 -29.23 10.04 17.88
N GLN A 68 -28.89 10.11 19.17
CA GLN A 68 -27.67 9.49 19.71
C GLN A 68 -27.62 7.97 19.46
N ARG A 69 -28.77 7.28 19.57
CA ARG A 69 -28.88 5.84 19.33
C ARG A 69 -28.77 5.52 17.85
N VAL A 70 -29.46 6.28 16.99
CA VAL A 70 -29.40 6.13 15.53
C VAL A 70 -27.95 6.28 15.06
N ASN A 71 -27.26 7.34 15.49
CA ASN A 71 -25.86 7.60 15.15
C ASN A 71 -24.92 6.48 15.61
N PHE A 72 -25.10 5.96 16.83
CA PHE A 72 -24.34 4.80 17.30
C PHE A 72 -24.59 3.56 16.44
N ASP A 73 -25.84 3.28 16.10
CA ASP A 73 -26.17 2.13 15.26
C ASP A 73 -25.60 2.28 13.84
N ILE A 74 -25.61 3.48 13.25
CA ILE A 74 -24.94 3.77 11.96
C ILE A 74 -23.43 3.50 12.08
N HIS A 75 -22.75 4.09 13.07
CA HIS A 75 -21.31 3.91 13.26
C HIS A 75 -20.94 2.42 13.40
N LYS A 76 -21.69 1.70 14.24
CA LYS A 76 -21.53 0.26 14.49
C LYS A 76 -21.70 -0.56 13.21
N VAL A 77 -22.78 -0.34 12.45
CA VAL A 77 -23.09 -1.14 11.25
C VAL A 77 -22.14 -0.81 10.10
N SER A 78 -21.91 0.47 9.81
CA SER A 78 -20.95 0.89 8.79
C SER A 78 -19.53 0.43 9.12
N GLY A 79 -19.15 0.48 10.39
CA GLY A 79 -17.85 0.00 10.87
C GLY A 79 -17.67 -1.48 10.60
N ILE A 80 -18.59 -2.35 11.07
CA ILE A 80 -18.42 -3.79 10.90
C ILE A 80 -18.49 -4.24 9.43
N VAL A 81 -19.34 -3.61 8.60
CA VAL A 81 -19.47 -3.97 7.18
C VAL A 81 -18.20 -3.62 6.39
N SER A 82 -17.51 -2.54 6.78
CA SER A 82 -16.31 -2.08 6.08
C SER A 82 -14.99 -2.55 6.70
N VAL A 83 -15.03 -3.12 7.92
CA VAL A 83 -13.83 -3.35 8.75
C VAL A 83 -12.75 -4.15 8.03
N ILE A 84 -13.13 -5.17 7.25
CA ILE A 84 -12.16 -6.04 6.57
C ILE A 84 -11.43 -5.27 5.46
N PHE A 85 -12.17 -4.49 4.65
CA PHE A 85 -11.60 -3.69 3.58
C PHE A 85 -10.74 -2.55 4.13
N LEU A 86 -11.25 -1.84 5.15
CA LEU A 86 -10.49 -0.78 5.81
C LEU A 86 -9.23 -1.32 6.48
N SER A 87 -9.29 -2.50 7.11
CA SER A 87 -8.12 -3.13 7.72
C SER A 87 -7.06 -3.46 6.68
N PHE A 88 -7.44 -4.08 5.57
CA PHE A 88 -6.48 -4.40 4.51
C PHE A 88 -5.89 -3.13 3.90
N THR A 89 -6.71 -2.17 3.48
CA THR A 89 -6.21 -0.91 2.90
C THR A 89 -5.26 -0.17 3.86
N ALA A 90 -5.63 -0.08 5.15
CA ALA A 90 -4.82 0.60 6.16
C ALA A 90 -3.49 -0.12 6.41
N PHE A 91 -3.53 -1.45 6.56
CA PHE A 91 -2.34 -2.25 6.82
C PHE A 91 -1.38 -2.28 5.63
N THR A 92 -1.89 -2.50 4.43
CA THR A 92 -1.05 -2.53 3.21
C THR A 92 -0.47 -1.15 2.90
N GLY A 93 -1.22 -0.08 3.14
CA GLY A 93 -0.73 1.30 3.00
C GLY A 93 0.38 1.63 4.00
N PHE A 94 0.22 1.20 5.26
CA PHE A 94 1.30 1.28 6.24
C PHE A 94 2.54 0.48 5.79
N CYS A 95 2.35 -0.75 5.32
CA CYS A 95 3.46 -1.59 4.87
C CYS A 95 4.23 -0.97 3.71
N TRP A 96 3.52 -0.34 2.76
CA TRP A 96 4.14 0.34 1.63
C TRP A 96 4.99 1.53 2.06
N LEU A 97 4.49 2.34 3.00
CA LEU A 97 5.16 3.58 3.39
C LEU A 97 6.33 3.34 4.36
N PHE A 98 6.27 2.25 5.14
CA PHE A 98 7.34 1.77 6.00
C PHE A 98 8.02 0.53 5.43
N HIS A 99 8.19 0.49 4.11
CA HIS A 99 8.76 -0.64 3.38
C HIS A 99 10.11 -1.12 3.94
N ASP A 100 11.00 -0.20 4.31
CA ASP A 100 12.32 -0.56 4.88
C ASP A 100 12.22 -1.48 6.10
N TRP A 101 11.11 -1.38 6.86
CA TRP A 101 10.84 -2.22 8.03
C TRP A 101 10.00 -3.45 7.67
N THR A 102 9.03 -3.31 6.78
CA THR A 102 8.09 -4.39 6.46
C THR A 102 8.64 -5.39 5.45
N TYR A 103 9.48 -4.94 4.51
CA TYR A 103 10.13 -5.76 3.50
C TYR A 103 10.90 -6.92 4.10
N PRO A 104 11.89 -6.69 4.99
CA PRO A 104 12.66 -7.78 5.55
C PRO A 104 11.82 -8.72 6.41
N VAL A 105 10.81 -8.19 7.11
CA VAL A 105 9.88 -8.98 7.95
C VAL A 105 9.04 -9.93 7.10
N ILE A 106 8.49 -9.48 5.98
CA ILE A 106 7.66 -10.32 5.11
C ILE A 106 8.49 -11.44 4.49
N TYR A 107 9.72 -11.15 4.04
CA TYR A 107 10.64 -12.17 3.56
C TYR A 107 10.98 -13.20 4.65
N ALA A 108 11.21 -12.76 5.89
CA ALA A 108 11.47 -13.65 7.01
C ALA A 108 10.25 -14.55 7.35
N VAL A 109 9.05 -13.96 7.46
CA VAL A 109 7.81 -14.69 7.80
C VAL A 109 7.39 -15.68 6.70
N THR A 110 7.70 -15.37 5.45
CA THR A 110 7.45 -16.27 4.31
C THR A 110 8.59 -17.25 4.05
N PHE A 111 9.62 -17.27 4.89
CA PHE A 111 10.81 -18.12 4.74
C PHE A 111 11.48 -17.99 3.35
N THR A 112 11.39 -16.79 2.76
CA THR A 112 11.99 -16.47 1.46
C THR A 112 13.31 -15.75 1.67
N ALA A 113 14.35 -16.16 0.95
CA ALA A 113 15.62 -15.44 0.96
C ALA A 113 15.46 -14.07 0.31
N GLN A 114 15.93 -13.01 0.99
CA GLN A 114 15.90 -11.67 0.42
C GLN A 114 16.80 -11.59 -0.81
N PRO A 115 16.34 -10.99 -1.91
CA PRO A 115 17.21 -10.75 -3.05
C PRO A 115 18.30 -9.76 -2.66
N PRO A 116 19.51 -9.88 -3.22
CA PRO A 116 20.56 -8.91 -2.98
C PRO A 116 20.11 -7.52 -3.45
N GLU A 117 20.64 -6.52 -2.76
CA GLU A 117 20.47 -5.14 -3.17
C GLU A 117 21.08 -4.92 -4.56
N VAL A 118 20.42 -4.09 -5.35
CA VAL A 118 20.81 -3.82 -6.73
C VAL A 118 21.38 -2.42 -6.80
N THR A 119 22.67 -2.33 -7.13
CA THR A 119 23.39 -1.06 -7.28
C THR A 119 24.16 -1.04 -8.59
N SER A 120 24.12 0.10 -9.28
CA SER A 120 24.97 0.37 -10.43
C SER A 120 26.36 0.79 -9.96
N THR A 121 27.39 0.46 -10.73
CA THR A 121 28.78 0.82 -10.43
C THR A 121 29.27 1.89 -11.41
N PRO A 122 29.42 3.17 -10.97
CA PRO A 122 29.96 4.23 -11.82
C PRO A 122 31.35 3.90 -12.33
N ILE A 123 31.54 4.04 -13.64
CA ILE A 123 32.85 3.89 -14.28
C ILE A 123 33.46 5.28 -14.51
N PRO A 124 34.68 5.56 -14.00
CA PRO A 124 35.30 6.87 -14.16
C PRO A 124 35.42 7.29 -15.63
N ASN A 125 35.06 8.54 -15.92
CA ASN A 125 35.10 9.15 -17.26
C ASN A 125 34.22 8.45 -18.32
N GLN A 126 33.25 7.64 -17.89
CA GLN A 126 32.29 7.01 -18.78
C GLN A 126 30.89 7.54 -18.47
N GLU A 127 30.21 8.02 -19.51
CA GLU A 127 28.79 8.37 -19.42
C GLU A 127 27.92 7.10 -19.38
N PRO A 128 26.75 7.15 -18.73
CA PRO A 128 25.77 6.06 -18.80
C PRO A 128 25.44 5.68 -20.24
N LEU A 129 25.14 4.40 -20.46
CA LEU A 129 24.71 3.90 -21.76
C LEU A 129 23.44 4.59 -22.22
N LYS A 130 23.29 4.72 -23.55
CA LYS A 130 22.07 5.28 -24.13
C LYS A 130 20.90 4.37 -23.81
N LEU A 131 19.74 4.97 -23.55
CA LEU A 131 18.50 4.22 -23.27
C LEU A 131 18.20 3.16 -24.35
N SER A 132 18.46 3.45 -25.63
CA SER A 132 18.27 2.50 -26.72
C SER A 132 19.09 1.21 -26.55
N GLN A 133 20.33 1.32 -26.06
CA GLN A 133 21.21 0.16 -25.81
C GLN A 133 20.70 -0.68 -24.64
N LEU A 134 20.27 -0.02 -23.55
CA LEU A 134 19.69 -0.68 -22.39
C LEU A 134 18.35 -1.38 -22.73
N LEU A 135 17.53 -0.75 -23.58
CA LEU A 135 16.31 -1.36 -24.10
C LEU A 135 16.59 -2.60 -24.94
N GLU A 136 17.62 -2.57 -25.78
CA GLU A 136 18.06 -3.73 -26.57
C GLU A 136 18.49 -4.90 -25.66
N ILE A 137 19.31 -4.62 -24.65
CA ILE A 137 19.72 -5.62 -23.65
C ILE A 137 18.50 -6.21 -22.94
N SER A 138 17.56 -5.37 -22.50
CA SER A 138 16.33 -5.83 -21.83
C SER A 138 15.42 -6.65 -22.76
N ASN A 139 15.34 -6.30 -24.05
CA ASN A 139 14.62 -7.07 -25.06
C ASN A 139 15.24 -8.46 -25.26
N ASN A 140 16.56 -8.59 -25.21
CA ASN A 140 17.22 -9.88 -25.32
C ASN A 140 16.94 -10.81 -24.13
N VAL A 141 16.73 -10.24 -22.92
CA VAL A 141 16.34 -11.03 -21.74
C VAL A 141 14.89 -11.49 -21.81
N PHE A 142 13.98 -10.65 -22.33
CA PHE A 142 12.57 -10.99 -22.52
C PHE A 142 12.10 -10.71 -23.96
N PRO A 143 12.42 -11.61 -24.93
CA PRO A 143 12.19 -11.37 -26.36
C PRO A 143 10.73 -11.18 -26.77
N GLU A 144 9.81 -11.87 -26.09
CA GLU A 144 8.38 -11.85 -26.40
C GLU A 144 7.61 -10.77 -25.63
N SER A 145 8.31 -9.94 -24.83
CA SER A 145 7.69 -8.92 -23.99
C SER A 145 7.71 -7.52 -24.61
N SER A 146 6.69 -6.72 -24.33
CA SER A 146 6.71 -5.29 -24.62
C SER A 146 7.29 -4.51 -23.44
N THR A 147 7.96 -3.39 -23.72
CA THR A 147 8.40 -2.48 -22.67
C THR A 147 7.20 -1.70 -22.14
N PHE A 148 6.97 -1.78 -20.82
CA PHE A 148 5.84 -1.12 -20.16
C PHE A 148 6.23 0.26 -19.64
N ALA A 149 7.38 0.34 -18.95
CA ALA A 149 7.90 1.56 -18.35
C ALA A 149 9.42 1.44 -18.16
N VAL A 150 10.08 2.58 -17.99
CA VAL A 150 11.50 2.64 -17.63
C VAL A 150 11.66 3.58 -16.45
N ASN A 151 12.29 3.10 -15.39
CA ASN A 151 12.69 3.94 -14.27
C ASN A 151 14.03 4.58 -14.58
N ILE A 152 14.03 5.90 -14.75
CA ILE A 152 15.23 6.66 -15.01
C ILE A 152 15.99 6.83 -13.69
N PRO A 153 17.27 6.42 -13.61
CA PRO A 153 18.08 6.58 -12.42
C PRO A 153 18.25 8.07 -12.08
N SER A 154 18.20 8.41 -10.79
CA SER A 154 18.40 9.78 -10.31
C SER A 154 19.82 10.03 -9.82
N LYS A 155 20.53 8.96 -9.43
CA LYS A 155 21.92 8.99 -8.97
C LYS A 155 22.82 8.09 -9.81
N PRO A 156 24.15 8.33 -9.86
CA PRO A 156 25.11 7.46 -10.53
C PRO A 156 25.06 5.99 -10.05
N GLU A 157 24.71 5.75 -8.79
CA GLU A 157 24.70 4.41 -8.19
C GLU A 157 23.36 3.67 -8.36
N ASP A 158 22.32 4.34 -8.88
CA ASP A 158 21.01 3.71 -9.08
C ASP A 158 21.05 2.75 -10.28
N ALA A 159 20.48 1.55 -10.19
CA ALA A 159 20.32 0.71 -11.37
C ALA A 159 19.16 1.19 -12.26
N VAL A 160 19.27 0.98 -13.58
CA VAL A 160 18.14 1.19 -14.49
C VAL A 160 17.20 0.01 -14.37
N TYR A 161 15.92 0.26 -14.09
CA TYR A 161 14.90 -0.79 -14.11
C TYR A 161 13.99 -0.62 -15.31
N ILE A 162 13.98 -1.62 -16.20
CA ILE A 162 13.12 -1.65 -17.38
C ILE A 162 11.99 -2.64 -17.12
N HIS A 163 10.77 -2.12 -17.01
CA HIS A 163 9.56 -2.91 -16.82
C HIS A 163 9.15 -3.56 -18.14
N LYS A 164 8.82 -4.85 -18.06
CA LYS A 164 8.43 -5.71 -19.17
C LYS A 164 7.04 -6.28 -18.93
N SER A 165 6.18 -6.15 -19.94
CA SER A 165 4.88 -6.82 -19.99
C SER A 165 5.04 -8.10 -20.79
N GLN A 166 5.05 -9.24 -20.10
CA GLN A 166 5.13 -10.54 -20.77
C GLN A 166 3.74 -11.00 -21.26
N PRO A 167 3.67 -11.83 -22.32
CA PRO A 167 2.48 -12.59 -22.61
C PRO A 167 2.12 -13.46 -21.39
N HIS A 168 0.83 -13.50 -21.03
CA HIS A 168 0.31 -14.29 -19.90
C HIS A 168 0.68 -13.83 -18.48
N GLU A 169 1.12 -12.58 -18.27
CA GLU A 169 1.23 -12.06 -16.89
C GLU A 169 -0.13 -12.13 -16.17
N LEU A 170 -0.15 -12.87 -15.06
CA LEU A 170 -1.35 -13.07 -14.23
C LEU A 170 -1.68 -11.86 -13.36
N VAL A 171 -0.69 -11.00 -13.15
CA VAL A 171 -0.74 -9.89 -12.22
C VAL A 171 -1.15 -8.61 -12.98
N PHE A 172 -0.18 -7.77 -13.31
CA PHE A 172 -0.35 -6.50 -14.00
C PHE A 172 0.69 -6.40 -15.10
N SER A 173 0.33 -5.85 -16.25
CA SER A 173 1.27 -5.59 -17.34
C SER A 173 2.45 -4.75 -16.83
N GLY A 174 3.68 -5.25 -16.96
CA GLY A 174 4.87 -4.55 -16.48
C GLY A 174 5.35 -4.99 -15.09
N SER A 175 4.85 -6.13 -14.60
CA SER A 175 5.28 -6.73 -13.33
C SER A 175 6.63 -7.45 -13.45
N SER A 176 7.01 -7.83 -14.67
CA SER A 176 8.35 -8.36 -14.94
C SER A 176 9.30 -7.22 -15.31
N GLY A 177 10.59 -7.50 -15.28
CA GLY A 177 11.57 -6.51 -15.70
C GLY A 177 12.99 -6.92 -15.42
N VAL A 178 13.90 -6.03 -15.79
CA VAL A 178 15.34 -6.25 -15.67
C VAL A 178 15.98 -5.04 -15.04
N TYR A 179 16.79 -5.29 -14.03
CA TYR A 179 17.72 -4.32 -13.49
C TYR A 179 19.03 -4.39 -14.25
N LEU A 180 19.45 -3.26 -14.78
CA LEU A 180 20.68 -3.09 -15.54
C LEU A 180 21.60 -2.08 -14.85
N ASP A 181 22.89 -2.37 -14.90
CA ASP A 181 23.92 -1.39 -14.58
C ASP A 181 23.95 -0.28 -15.63
N GLN A 182 24.01 0.98 -15.18
CA GLN A 182 23.92 2.16 -16.04
C GLN A 182 25.08 2.26 -17.03
N TYR A 183 26.27 1.78 -16.67
CA TYR A 183 27.51 2.06 -17.39
C TYR A 183 27.95 0.86 -18.22
N SER A 184 27.94 -0.32 -17.63
CA SER A 184 28.34 -1.57 -18.29
C SER A 184 27.20 -2.23 -19.06
N GLY A 185 25.94 -1.95 -18.72
CA GLY A 185 24.77 -2.66 -19.26
C GLY A 185 24.61 -4.08 -18.71
N MET A 186 25.38 -4.47 -17.69
CA MET A 186 25.28 -5.79 -17.08
C MET A 186 23.91 -6.02 -16.46
N VAL A 187 23.35 -7.21 -16.66
CA VAL A 187 22.10 -7.63 -16.02
C VAL A 187 22.36 -7.93 -14.55
N LEU A 188 21.92 -7.03 -13.68
CA LEU A 188 22.10 -7.15 -12.22
C LEU A 188 21.04 -8.06 -11.59
N ARG A 189 19.80 -7.99 -12.08
CA ARG A 189 18.71 -8.83 -11.59
C ARG A 189 17.59 -8.95 -12.62
N VAL A 190 17.04 -10.15 -12.74
CA VAL A 190 15.85 -10.42 -13.56
C VAL A 190 14.68 -10.70 -12.64
N VAL A 191 13.56 -10.03 -12.90
CA VAL A 191 12.33 -10.17 -12.13
C VAL A 191 11.28 -10.72 -13.07
N ASN A 192 10.82 -11.94 -12.77
CA ASN A 192 9.86 -12.65 -13.60
C ASN A 192 8.57 -12.85 -12.79
N SER A 193 7.53 -12.10 -13.15
CA SER A 193 6.23 -12.15 -12.46
C SER A 193 5.52 -13.50 -12.58
N LEU A 194 5.93 -14.36 -13.51
CA LEU A 194 5.41 -15.72 -13.66
C LEU A 194 6.05 -16.71 -12.70
N LYS A 195 7.17 -16.34 -12.05
CA LYS A 195 7.94 -17.19 -11.13
C LYS A 195 8.29 -16.44 -9.85
N LEU A 196 7.26 -15.88 -9.22
CA LEU A 196 7.42 -15.08 -8.00
C LEU A 196 7.65 -15.96 -6.77
N SER A 197 8.55 -15.48 -5.91
CA SER A 197 8.69 -16.03 -4.56
C SER A 197 7.41 -15.81 -3.74
N LEU A 198 7.26 -16.53 -2.63
CA LEU A 198 6.10 -16.35 -1.77
C LEU A 198 6.04 -14.93 -1.19
N ALA A 199 7.19 -14.36 -0.79
CA ALA A 199 7.26 -12.97 -0.34
C ALA A 199 6.76 -11.98 -1.39
N ASP A 200 7.20 -12.14 -2.65
CA ASP A 200 6.78 -11.23 -3.71
C ASP A 200 5.29 -11.38 -4.02
N GLN A 201 4.75 -12.61 -4.01
CA GLN A 201 3.30 -12.83 -4.15
C GLN A 201 2.50 -12.11 -3.06
N VAL A 202 3.01 -12.05 -1.82
CA VAL A 202 2.40 -11.27 -0.74
C VAL A 202 2.41 -9.78 -1.05
N PHE A 203 3.52 -9.22 -1.54
CA PHE A 203 3.58 -7.81 -1.93
C PHE A 203 2.62 -7.46 -3.07
N TYR A 204 2.50 -8.33 -4.08
CA TYR A 204 1.51 -8.14 -5.14
C TYR A 204 0.08 -8.23 -4.59
N ALA A 205 -0.21 -9.17 -3.69
CA ALA A 205 -1.51 -9.24 -3.03
C ALA A 205 -1.80 -7.96 -2.24
N PHE A 206 -0.80 -7.39 -1.58
CA PHE A 206 -0.94 -6.12 -0.87
C PHE A 206 -1.33 -4.99 -1.81
N GLU A 207 -0.71 -4.90 -2.98
CA GLU A 207 -1.04 -3.91 -4.01
C GLU A 207 -2.51 -4.04 -4.46
N TYR A 208 -2.95 -5.26 -4.79
CA TYR A 208 -4.34 -5.50 -5.18
C TYR A 208 -5.36 -5.14 -4.10
N LEU A 209 -5.05 -5.51 -2.85
CA LEU A 209 -5.91 -5.23 -1.70
C LEU A 209 -5.89 -3.75 -1.33
N HIS A 210 -4.77 -3.05 -1.53
CA HIS A 210 -4.70 -1.61 -1.27
C HIS A 210 -5.55 -0.83 -2.27
N TYR A 211 -5.37 -1.10 -3.57
CA TYR A 211 -6.07 -0.39 -4.64
C TYR A 211 -7.47 -0.93 -4.95
N GLY A 212 -7.85 -2.07 -4.39
CA GLY A 212 -9.14 -2.70 -4.64
C GLY A 212 -9.29 -3.19 -6.07
N THR A 213 -8.24 -3.75 -6.66
CA THR A 213 -8.19 -4.15 -8.09
C THR A 213 -8.29 -5.66 -8.32
N PHE A 214 -8.45 -6.46 -7.26
CA PHE A 214 -8.50 -7.93 -7.31
C PHE A 214 -9.69 -8.53 -8.10
N TRP A 215 -10.81 -7.81 -8.24
CA TRP A 215 -11.93 -8.19 -9.13
C TRP A 215 -12.18 -7.15 -10.21
N ARG A 216 -11.12 -6.46 -10.65
CA ARG A 216 -11.17 -5.46 -11.73
C ARG A 216 -12.19 -4.36 -11.41
N LEU A 217 -13.23 -4.20 -12.23
CA LEU A 217 -14.21 -3.12 -12.08
C LEU A 217 -15.07 -3.27 -10.83
N THR A 218 -15.49 -4.50 -10.48
CA THR A 218 -16.38 -4.75 -9.35
C THR A 218 -15.77 -4.32 -8.03
N SER A 219 -14.52 -4.74 -7.77
CA SER A 219 -13.81 -4.35 -6.55
C SER A 219 -13.54 -2.84 -6.50
N ARG A 220 -13.26 -2.19 -7.63
CA ARG A 220 -13.10 -0.73 -7.70
C ARG A 220 -14.36 0.01 -7.28
N ILE A 221 -15.53 -0.43 -7.76
CA ILE A 221 -16.82 0.16 -7.37
C ILE A 221 -17.04 0.01 -5.87
N ILE A 222 -16.78 -1.17 -5.30
CA ILE A 222 -16.86 -1.40 -3.85
C ILE A 222 -15.93 -0.44 -3.10
N TYR A 223 -14.69 -0.26 -3.58
CA TYR A 223 -13.69 0.59 -2.95
C TYR A 223 -14.05 2.08 -2.97
N VAL A 224 -14.81 2.54 -3.97
CA VAL A 224 -15.39 3.91 -3.94
C VAL A 224 -16.26 4.09 -2.70
N PHE A 225 -17.16 3.14 -2.41
CA PHE A 225 -18.01 3.23 -1.22
C PHE A 225 -17.22 3.04 0.07
N VAL A 226 -16.30 2.07 0.12
CA VAL A 226 -15.41 1.86 1.27
C VAL A 226 -14.61 3.13 1.57
N GLY A 227 -14.11 3.83 0.55
CA GLY A 227 -13.36 5.08 0.70
C GLY A 227 -14.16 6.23 1.32
N LEU A 228 -15.50 6.20 1.23
CA LEU A 228 -16.38 7.18 1.88
C LEU A 228 -16.67 6.84 3.35
N ILE A 229 -16.50 5.57 3.76
CA ILE A 229 -16.82 5.11 5.12
C ILE A 229 -15.95 5.77 6.20
N PRO A 230 -14.63 5.98 6.05
CA PRO A 230 -13.82 6.68 7.04
C PRO A 230 -14.40 8.06 7.40
N THR A 231 -14.88 8.82 6.42
CA THR A 231 -15.54 10.12 6.64
C THR A 231 -16.81 9.97 7.45
N LEU A 232 -17.66 8.99 7.11
CA LEU A 232 -18.88 8.68 7.86
C LEU A 232 -18.57 8.27 9.31
N LEU A 233 -17.58 7.39 9.52
CA LEU A 233 -17.15 6.92 10.83
C LEU A 233 -16.55 8.05 11.67
N PHE A 234 -15.78 8.95 11.05
CA PHE A 234 -15.23 10.12 11.71
C PHE A 234 -16.35 11.05 12.22
N ILE A 235 -17.31 11.41 11.37
CA ILE A 235 -18.45 12.27 11.74
C ILE A 235 -19.26 11.63 12.85
N THR A 236 -19.67 10.37 12.68
CA THR A 236 -20.49 9.65 13.66
C THR A 236 -19.73 9.44 14.99
N GLY A 237 -18.42 9.23 14.95
CA GLY A 237 -17.55 9.17 16.13
C GLY A 237 -17.48 10.50 16.89
N LEU A 238 -17.32 11.62 16.18
CA LEU A 238 -17.34 12.97 16.78
C LEU A 238 -18.68 13.27 17.44
N VAL A 239 -19.80 12.90 16.81
CA VAL A 239 -21.14 13.04 17.38
C VAL A 239 -21.26 12.23 18.68
N MET A 240 -20.81 10.97 18.70
CA MET A 240 -20.79 10.14 19.91
C MET A 240 -19.95 10.76 21.03
N TRP A 241 -18.77 11.28 20.70
CA TRP A 241 -17.90 11.96 21.66
C TRP A 241 -18.57 13.20 22.27
N LYS A 242 -19.23 14.04 21.45
CA LYS A 242 -19.98 15.21 21.91
C LYS A 242 -21.10 14.84 22.90
N TYR A 243 -21.89 13.80 22.60
CA TYR A 243 -22.92 13.31 23.51
C TYR A 243 -22.32 12.77 24.83
N ARG A 244 -21.21 12.04 24.77
CA ARG A 244 -20.51 11.54 25.97
C ARG A 244 -20.04 12.69 26.86
N CYS A 245 -19.50 13.75 26.29
CA CYS A 245 -19.05 14.94 27.02
C CYS A 245 -20.22 15.70 27.67
N LYS A 246 -21.35 15.87 26.96
CA LYS A 246 -22.55 16.51 27.51
C LYS A 246 -23.10 15.74 28.71
N ASN A 247 -23.18 14.41 28.61
CA ASN A 247 -23.70 13.56 29.68
C ASN A 247 -22.76 13.53 30.90
N LYS A 248 -21.44 13.66 30.71
CA LYS A 248 -20.48 13.76 31.81
C LYS A 248 -20.63 15.09 32.58
N LYS A 249 -20.84 16.22 31.88
CA LYS A 249 -21.09 17.52 32.53
C LYS A 249 -22.38 17.52 33.34
N SER A 250 -23.46 16.95 32.79
CA SER A 250 -24.75 16.83 33.50
C SER A 250 -24.68 15.98 34.78
N LYS A 251 -23.76 15.03 34.87
CA LYS A 251 -23.55 14.21 36.08
C LYS A 251 -22.69 14.87 37.16
N ILE A 252 -21.90 15.88 36.79
CA ILE A 252 -21.02 16.61 37.73
C ILE A 252 -21.75 17.82 38.33
N SER A 253 -22.80 18.31 37.66
CA SER A 253 -23.64 19.43 38.11
C SER A 253 -24.85 19.03 38.97
N LEU A 254 -24.96 17.75 39.34
CA LEU A 254 -25.96 17.17 40.25
C LEU A 254 -25.24 16.64 41.48
#